data_AF-A0ABC8U948-F1
#
_entry.id   AF-A0ABC8U948-F1
#
_cell.length_a   1.000
_cell.length_b   1.000
_cell.length_c   1.000
_cell.angle_alpha   90.00
_cell.angle_beta   90.00
_cell.angle_gamma   90.00
#
_symmetry.space_group_name_H-M   'P 1'
#
loop_
_entity.id
_entity.type
_entity.pdbx_description
1 polymer ?
#
loop_
_entity_poly.entity_id
_entity_poly.type
_entity_poly.pdbx_seq_one_letter_code
_entity_poly.pdbx_strand_id
1 'polypeptide(L)'
;MTRVDVILDNIGAAYFQRNLDSLNIGGRLFIIGFMGGTVTEVNLTGLLARHLTVQAGGLRSRSPENKAEIVNNVEKNVWPTILAGKVKPVIYKYLPLAEAAEAHRFMESSNHIGKILLVP
;
A
#
# COMPACT_ATOMS: atom_id res chain seq x y z
N MET A 1 8.96 8.66 -20.89
CA MET A 1 8.37 7.93 -19.75
C MET A 1 7.89 8.98 -18.76
N THR A 2 6.61 9.01 -18.42
CA THR A 2 6.04 10.00 -17.49
C THR A 2 6.46 9.68 -16.06
N ARG A 3 7.20 10.59 -15.43
CA ARG A 3 7.53 10.54 -14.00
C ARG A 3 6.31 10.89 -13.14
N VAL A 4 6.36 10.55 -11.85
CA VAL A 4 5.28 10.75 -10.88
C VAL A 4 5.74 11.52 -9.65
N ASP A 5 4.81 12.17 -8.94
CA ASP A 5 5.13 12.94 -7.73
C ASP A 5 5.13 12.08 -6.47
N VAL A 6 4.37 11.00 -6.46
CA VAL A 6 4.23 10.11 -5.31
C VAL A 6 4.18 8.66 -5.76
N ILE A 7 4.93 7.80 -5.07
CA ILE A 7 4.85 6.35 -5.18
C ILE A 7 4.46 5.78 -3.82
N LEU A 8 3.41 4.95 -3.79
CA LEU A 8 3.07 4.10 -2.65
C LEU A 8 3.56 2.68 -2.96
N ASP A 9 4.55 2.19 -2.21
CA ASP A 9 5.28 0.97 -2.53
C ASP A 9 5.04 -0.16 -1.51
N ASN A 10 4.67 -1.33 -2.00
CA ASN A 10 4.51 -2.55 -1.22
C ASN A 10 5.58 -3.62 -1.53
N ILE A 11 6.47 -3.34 -2.50
CA ILE A 11 7.51 -4.25 -2.95
C ILE A 11 8.80 -4.04 -2.16
N GLY A 12 9.27 -2.81 -1.97
CA GLY A 12 10.49 -2.54 -1.22
C GLY A 12 11.75 -2.80 -2.04
N ALA A 13 12.67 -3.61 -1.52
CA ALA A 13 14.06 -3.73 -2.00
C ALA A 13 14.18 -3.87 -3.52
N ALA A 14 13.50 -4.85 -4.12
CA ALA A 14 13.60 -5.12 -5.56
C ALA A 14 13.23 -3.92 -6.47
N TYR A 15 12.37 -2.99 -6.00
CA TYR A 15 11.89 -1.86 -6.80
C TYR A 15 12.51 -0.52 -6.39
N PHE A 16 13.30 -0.47 -5.31
CA PHE A 16 13.67 0.78 -4.66
C PHE A 16 14.34 1.78 -5.60
N GLN A 17 15.40 1.39 -6.31
CA GLN A 17 16.10 2.29 -7.24
C GLN A 17 15.20 2.72 -8.41
N ARG A 18 14.43 1.79 -8.98
CA ARG A 18 13.50 2.08 -10.07
C ARG A 18 12.40 3.06 -9.63
N ASN A 19 11.95 2.95 -8.38
CA ASN A 19 10.99 3.90 -7.79
C ASN A 19 11.63 5.29 -7.71
N LEU A 20 12.87 5.42 -7.21
CA LEU A 20 13.57 6.71 -7.16
C LEU A 20 13.72 7.35 -8.55
N ASP A 21 14.04 6.56 -9.57
CA ASP A 21 14.24 7.05 -10.95
C ASP A 21 12.94 7.49 -11.63
N SER A 22 11.82 6.97 -11.15
CA SER A 22 10.47 7.29 -11.62
C SER A 22 9.87 8.53 -10.97
N LEU A 23 10.50 9.08 -9.93
CA LEU A 23 10.03 10.28 -9.23
C LEU A 23 10.44 11.59 -9.91
N ASN A 24 9.53 12.56 -9.91
CA ASN A 24 9.78 13.97 -10.24
C ASN A 24 10.71 14.64 -9.22
N ILE A 25 11.22 15.84 -9.55
CA ILE A 25 11.91 16.69 -8.56
C ILE A 25 10.93 17.00 -7.41
N GLY A 26 11.36 16.79 -6.17
CA GLY A 26 10.53 16.88 -4.97
C GLY A 26 9.62 15.67 -4.72
N GLY A 27 9.76 14.61 -5.51
CA GLY A 27 8.90 13.43 -5.43
C GLY A 27 9.06 12.62 -4.13
N ARG A 28 8.02 11.87 -3.78
CA ARG A 28 7.93 11.13 -2.51
C ARG A 28 7.70 9.64 -2.73
N LEU A 29 8.56 8.82 -2.13
CA LEU A 29 8.38 7.37 -2.02
C LEU A 29 7.87 7.05 -0.61
N PHE A 30 6.71 6.41 -0.49
CA PHE A 30 6.15 5.94 0.77
C PHE A 30 6.03 4.41 0.76
N ILE A 31 6.76 3.73 1.65
CA ILE A 31 6.87 2.28 1.72
C ILE A 31 5.90 1.73 2.78
N ILE A 32 5.07 0.77 2.38
CA ILE A 32 4.08 0.09 3.25
C ILE A 32 4.30 -1.42 3.37
N GLY A 33 5.24 -1.99 2.62
CA GLY A 33 5.55 -3.42 2.65
C GLY A 33 6.84 -3.78 1.92
N PHE A 34 7.22 -5.05 2.02
CA PHE A 34 8.54 -5.57 1.58
C PHE A 34 8.42 -6.90 0.82
N MET A 35 7.42 -7.05 -0.07
CA MET A 35 7.21 -8.30 -0.81
C MET A 35 8.42 -8.70 -1.68
N GLY A 36 9.20 -7.73 -2.13
CA GLY A 36 10.42 -7.89 -2.92
C GLY A 36 11.71 -7.81 -2.10
N GLY A 37 11.64 -7.98 -0.78
CA GLY A 37 12.80 -8.00 0.12
C GLY A 37 12.98 -6.74 0.96
N THR A 38 13.82 -6.85 2.00
CA THR A 38 14.02 -5.82 3.03
C THR A 38 15.36 -5.09 2.94
N VAL A 39 16.31 -5.59 2.12
CA VAL A 39 17.67 -5.04 2.00
C VAL A 39 18.02 -4.86 0.54
N THR A 40 18.55 -3.69 0.19
CA THR A 40 19.03 -3.36 -1.17
C THR A 40 20.14 -2.31 -1.10
N GLU A 41 21.00 -2.29 -2.12
CA GLU A 41 21.87 -1.16 -2.41
C GLU A 41 21.08 -0.03 -3.08
N VAL A 42 21.51 1.22 -2.88
CA VAL A 42 20.84 2.42 -3.40
C VAL A 42 21.87 3.42 -3.91
N ASN A 43 21.63 3.97 -5.11
CA ASN A 43 22.35 5.13 -5.61
C ASN A 43 21.68 6.43 -5.12
N LEU A 44 22.34 7.12 -4.19
CA LEU A 44 21.81 8.33 -3.55
C LEU A 44 21.91 9.59 -4.41
N THR A 45 22.62 9.57 -5.55
CA THR A 45 22.78 10.76 -6.41
C THR A 45 21.43 11.30 -6.88
N GLY A 46 20.52 10.40 -7.28
CA GLY A 46 19.17 10.78 -7.72
C GLY A 46 18.30 11.34 -6.60
N LEU A 47 18.47 10.82 -5.38
CA LEU A 47 17.75 11.29 -4.19
C LEU A 47 18.14 12.73 -3.86
N LEU A 48 19.45 13.02 -3.84
CA LEU A 48 19.95 14.37 -3.56
C LEU A 48 19.60 15.36 -4.67
N ALA A 49 19.96 15.05 -5.92
CA ALA A 49 19.83 15.98 -7.05
C ALA A 49 18.37 16.34 -7.36
N ARG A 50 17.41 15.47 -7.01
CA ARG A 50 15.99 15.71 -7.20
C ARG A 50 15.24 16.02 -5.91
N HIS A 51 15.93 16.19 -4.77
CA HIS A 51 15.30 16.49 -3.49
C HIS A 51 14.18 15.51 -3.12
N LEU A 52 14.42 14.21 -3.30
CA LEU A 52 13.40 13.19 -3.08
C LEU A 52 13.25 12.90 -1.58
N THR A 53 12.03 12.55 -1.19
CA THR A 53 11.72 12.10 0.18
C THR A 53 11.40 10.61 0.17
N VAL A 54 12.03 9.84 1.06
CA VAL A 54 11.68 8.44 1.32
C VAL A 54 11.11 8.33 2.72
N GLN A 55 9.90 7.78 2.84
CA GLN A 55 9.20 7.53 4.09
C GLN A 55 8.70 6.09 4.13
N ALA A 56 8.49 5.57 5.34
CA ALA A 56 7.88 4.27 5.54
C ALA A 56 6.90 4.32 6.71
N GLY A 57 5.87 3.50 6.68
CA GLY A 57 4.90 3.43 7.76
C GLY A 57 4.00 2.21 7.70
N GLY A 58 3.76 1.61 8.87
CA GLY A 58 2.78 0.55 9.06
C GLY A 58 1.68 0.98 10.03
N LEU A 59 0.59 0.21 10.05
CA LEU A 59 -0.53 0.43 10.99
C LEU A 59 -0.42 -0.40 12.27
N ARG A 60 0.25 -1.56 12.25
CA ARG A 60 0.22 -2.54 13.35
C ARG A 60 0.75 -1.96 14.67
N SER A 61 1.93 -1.33 14.62
CA SER A 61 2.67 -0.81 15.78
C SER A 61 2.16 0.54 16.31
N ARG A 62 1.17 1.17 15.67
CA ARG A 62 0.65 2.48 16.09
C ARG A 62 -0.20 2.34 17.36
N SER A 63 -0.16 3.37 18.20
CA SER A 63 -1.00 3.45 19.40
C SER A 63 -2.50 3.53 19.03
N PRO A 64 -3.41 3.15 19.95
CA PRO A 64 -4.85 3.32 19.74
C PRO A 64 -5.25 4.75 19.40
N GLU A 65 -4.65 5.76 20.03
CA GLU A 65 -4.94 7.18 19.81
C GLU A 65 -4.57 7.60 18.39
N ASN A 66 -3.39 7.18 17.92
CA ASN A 66 -2.98 7.47 16.55
C ASN A 66 -3.83 6.71 15.52
N LYS A 67 -4.27 5.48 15.81
CA LYS A 67 -5.22 4.75 14.96
C LYS A 67 -6.58 5.46 14.90
N ALA A 68 -7.07 5.97 16.03
CA ALA A 68 -8.32 6.74 16.07
C ALA A 68 -8.23 8.02 15.22
N GLU A 69 -7.10 8.73 15.28
CA GLU A 69 -6.85 9.89 14.41
C GLU A 69 -6.90 9.52 12.92
N ILE A 70 -6.30 8.38 12.53
CA ILE A 70 -6.37 7.89 11.15
C ILE A 70 -7.80 7.58 10.74
N VAL A 71 -8.56 6.87 11.59
CA VAL A 71 -9.96 6.54 11.32
C VAL A 71 -10.80 7.81 11.16
N ASN A 72 -10.65 8.79 12.05
CA ASN A 72 -11.34 10.08 11.95
C ASN A 72 -11.03 10.81 10.63
N ASN A 73 -9.77 10.75 10.18
CA ASN A 73 -9.38 11.32 8.89
C ASN A 73 -9.98 10.56 7.70
N VAL A 74 -10.05 9.23 7.76
CA VAL A 74 -10.71 8.41 6.72
C VAL A 74 -12.22 8.70 6.69
N GLU A 75 -12.85 8.79 7.85
CA GLU A 75 -14.27 9.14 7.97
C GLU A 75 -14.57 10.50 7.34
N LYS A 76 -13.78 11.51 7.68
CA LYS A 76 -13.97 12.87 7.17
C LYS A 76 -13.71 12.99 5.66
N ASN A 77 -12.65 12.36 5.16
CA ASN A 77 -12.13 12.65 3.82
C ASN A 77 -12.44 11.57 2.76
N VAL A 78 -12.62 10.32 3.16
CA VAL A 78 -12.77 9.18 2.23
C VAL A 78 -14.19 8.61 2.28
N TRP A 79 -14.79 8.51 3.46
CA TRP A 79 -16.09 7.87 3.66
C TRP A 79 -17.23 8.47 2.84
N PRO A 80 -17.35 9.80 2.64
CA PRO A 80 -18.39 10.36 1.76
C PRO A 80 -18.32 9.82 0.33
N THR A 81 -17.10 9.54 -0.16
CA THR A 81 -16.86 8.99 -1.51
C THR A 81 -17.27 7.51 -1.60
N ILE A 82 -17.15 6.77 -0.50
CA ILE A 82 -17.64 5.39 -0.38
C ILE A 82 -19.17 5.38 -0.38
N LEU A 83 -19.81 6.24 0.42
CA LEU A 83 -21.28 6.37 0.48
C LEU A 83 -21.86 6.81 -0.86
N ALA A 84 -21.17 7.69 -1.58
CA ALA A 84 -21.53 8.10 -2.94
C ALA A 84 -21.27 7.02 -4.01
N GLY A 85 -20.73 5.85 -3.64
CA GLY A 85 -20.44 4.75 -4.55
C GLY A 85 -19.30 5.02 -5.54
N LYS A 86 -18.51 6.09 -5.34
CA LYS A 86 -17.38 6.45 -6.19
C LYS A 86 -16.13 5.61 -5.87
N VAL A 87 -16.00 5.17 -4.62
CA VAL A 87 -15.00 4.19 -4.19
C VAL A 87 -15.72 2.93 -3.75
N LYS A 88 -15.42 1.81 -4.40
CA LYS A 88 -16.00 0.48 -4.10
C LYS A 88 -14.87 -0.52 -3.87
N PRO A 89 -14.98 -1.41 -2.87
CA PRO A 89 -14.06 -2.52 -2.77
C PRO A 89 -14.21 -3.44 -3.99
N VAL A 90 -13.09 -3.86 -4.57
CA VAL A 90 -13.07 -4.97 -5.52
C VAL A 90 -13.08 -6.25 -4.72
N ILE A 91 -14.14 -7.05 -4.84
CA ILE A 91 -14.30 -8.29 -4.09
C ILE A 91 -14.12 -9.45 -5.07
N TYR A 92 -13.17 -10.32 -4.75
CA TYR A 92 -12.88 -11.52 -5.54
C TYR A 92 -13.89 -12.62 -5.23
N LYS A 93 -14.08 -12.93 -3.95
CA LYS A 93 -14.91 -14.04 -3.51
C LYS A 93 -15.41 -13.84 -2.08
N TYR A 94 -16.62 -14.33 -1.82
CA TYR A 94 -17.16 -14.54 -0.49
C TYR A 94 -17.06 -16.02 -0.15
N LEU A 95 -16.60 -16.34 1.05
CA LEU A 95 -16.47 -17.71 1.56
C LEU A 95 -17.05 -17.76 2.98
N PRO A 96 -17.75 -18.84 3.37
CA PRO A 96 -18.09 -19.06 4.78
C PRO A 96 -16.84 -18.99 5.66
N LEU A 97 -16.98 -18.49 6.89
CA LEU A 97 -15.88 -18.40 7.84
C LEU A 97 -15.25 -19.79 8.10
N ALA A 98 -16.06 -20.84 8.09
CA ALA A 98 -15.61 -22.23 8.18
C ALA A 98 -14.62 -22.63 7.07
N GLU A 99 -14.59 -21.92 5.94
CA GLU A 99 -13.71 -22.17 4.79
C GLU A 99 -12.47 -21.26 4.78
N ALA A 100 -12.06 -20.69 5.92
CA ALA A 100 -10.88 -19.83 6.01
C ALA A 100 -9.61 -20.47 5.41
N ALA A 101 -9.43 -21.79 5.54
CA ALA A 101 -8.31 -22.50 4.93
C ALA A 101 -8.30 -22.41 3.39
N GLU A 102 -9.47 -22.46 2.76
CA GLU A 102 -9.61 -22.28 1.31
C GLU A 102 -9.34 -20.82 0.91
N ALA A 103 -9.80 -19.86 1.72
CA ALA A 103 -9.48 -18.44 1.51
C ALA A 103 -7.96 -18.19 1.51
N HIS A 104 -7.23 -18.84 2.42
CA HIS A 104 -5.77 -18.77 2.47
C HIS A 104 -5.12 -19.36 1.22
N ARG A 105 -5.58 -20.52 0.73
CA ARG A 105 -5.08 -21.11 -0.53
C ARG A 105 -5.25 -20.17 -1.73
N PHE A 106 -6.41 -19.51 -1.86
CA PHE A 106 -6.61 -18.50 -2.90
C PHE A 106 -5.65 -17.30 -2.76
N MET A 107 -5.44 -16.83 -1.52
CA MET A 107 -4.54 -15.72 -1.25
C MET A 107 -3.09 -16.05 -1.64
N GLU A 108 -2.60 -17.23 -1.25
CA GLU A 108 -1.24 -17.70 -1.51
C GLU A 108 -0.99 -17.94 -3.01
N SER A 109 -2.00 -18.41 -3.75
CA SER A 109 -1.89 -18.61 -5.21
C SER A 109 -1.63 -17.32 -5.99
N SER A 110 -1.90 -16.15 -5.40
CA SER A 110 -1.81 -14.83 -6.04
C SER A 110 -2.66 -14.66 -7.32
N ASN A 111 -3.60 -15.58 -7.60
CA ASN A 111 -4.49 -15.54 -8.76
C ASN A 111 -5.79 -14.73 -8.54
N HIS A 112 -5.83 -13.90 -7.50
CA HIS A 112 -7.01 -13.12 -7.13
C HIS A 112 -6.77 -11.62 -7.35
N ILE A 113 -7.83 -10.91 -7.76
CA ILE A 113 -7.85 -9.45 -7.81
C ILE A 113 -8.88 -8.97 -6.79
N GLY A 114 -8.45 -8.15 -5.83
CA GLY A 114 -9.32 -7.59 -4.80
C GLY A 114 -9.29 -8.38 -3.50
N LYS A 115 -10.40 -8.38 -2.76
CA LYS A 115 -10.52 -8.95 -1.41
C LYS A 115 -11.24 -10.29 -1.41
N ILE A 116 -10.76 -11.21 -0.58
CA ILE A 116 -11.48 -12.42 -0.19
C ILE A 116 -12.18 -12.13 1.14
N LEU A 117 -13.50 -12.27 1.18
CA LEU A 117 -14.30 -11.96 2.36
C LEU A 117 -14.80 -13.25 3.01
N LEU A 118 -14.58 -13.34 4.32
CA LEU A 118 -15.17 -14.39 5.15
C LEU A 118 -16.49 -13.90 5.72
N VAL A 119 -17.55 -14.67 5.50
CA VAL A 119 -18.90 -14.40 6.01
C VAL A 119 -19.25 -15.37 7.14
N PRO A 120 -19.91 -14.93 8.22
CA PRO A 120 -20.29 -15.80 9.33
C PRO A 120 -21.13 -17.01 8.91
#